data_AF-A0A3M7B2H3-F1
#
_entry.id   AF-A0A3M7B2H3-F1
#
_cell.length_a   1.000
_cell.length_b   1.000
_cell.length_c   1.000
_cell.angle_alpha   90.00
_cell.angle_beta   90.00
_cell.angle_gamma   90.00
#
_symmetry.space_group_name_H-M   'P 1'
#
loop_
_entity.id
_entity.type
_entity.pdbx_description
1 polymer ?
#
loop_
_entity_poly.entity_id
_entity_poly.type
_entity_poly.pdbx_seq_one_letter_code
_entity_poly.pdbx_strand_id
1 'polypeptide(L)'
;MAILRRAAGVAAALSAIATATPVPALYSRQSNGDLSSCPGYSASNIQTSSTGMTADLSLAGDACNVYGDDIQDLTLTVEYQTDSRLHVLIQDANNQVYQVPSDVVYRPDGNSDHCKESDSDLKFNYVENPFSFSVVRKSNDEVLFDTSAASFVFESQYFRLRTSLPSSPSLYGLGEHTDPFMLNTTNYTRTFWNRDAYSIPTGTNLYGDHPVYFDHRAANGTHGVFLLNSDGMDVKIDDTDGQYLEYNAIGGVVDLYFMAGPGPVDVAQQYSEVVGKSAMMPYWGFGFHQCRYGYRDVYEVAEVVANYSSAGIPLETMWTDIDYMYLRRVFTLDPYRYPLDVMQELVSTLHDRQQHYIVMVDPAVAYNNNDAYFEGVEQDVFLKRDNGTLYKGVVWPGVTVFPDWFDPSTQDYWNGQFGSFFDADTGVNIDALWIDMNEAANFCNYPCANPEAEAEAMGNPPRPPPIRLGSPRQIPGFPQDFQPVCKTEVTFRVNASTFYGENIVLIG
;
A
#
# COMPACT_ATOMS: atom_id res chain seq x y z
N MET A 1 -10.26 57.89 -15.07
CA MET A 1 -9.87 57.44 -13.71
C MET A 1 -10.97 56.52 -13.21
N ALA A 2 -10.64 55.24 -13.05
CA ALA A 2 -11.55 54.12 -12.90
C ALA A 2 -12.21 54.08 -11.52
N ILE A 3 -13.52 53.80 -11.50
CA ILE A 3 -14.33 53.56 -10.29
C ILE A 3 -14.75 52.09 -10.30
N LEU A 4 -14.59 51.48 -9.12
CA LEU A 4 -14.85 50.10 -8.74
C LEU A 4 -16.16 49.51 -9.29
N ARG A 5 -16.08 48.27 -9.78
CA ARG A 5 -17.17 47.27 -9.65
C ARG A 5 -16.58 45.94 -9.23
N ARG A 6 -16.79 45.58 -7.96
CA ARG A 6 -16.66 44.20 -7.46
C ARG A 6 -17.85 43.41 -8.02
N ALA A 7 -17.58 42.35 -8.78
CA ALA A 7 -18.58 41.33 -9.09
C ALA A 7 -18.47 40.24 -8.02
N ALA A 8 -19.55 40.06 -7.25
CA ALA A 8 -19.72 38.92 -6.37
C ALA A 8 -20.15 37.73 -7.22
N GLY A 9 -19.26 36.75 -7.40
CA GLY A 9 -19.61 35.43 -7.92
C GLY A 9 -19.94 34.53 -6.72
N VAL A 10 -21.21 34.26 -6.50
CA VAL A 10 -21.67 33.23 -5.57
C VAL A 10 -21.49 31.89 -6.28
N ALA A 11 -20.43 31.15 -5.95
CA ALA A 11 -20.31 29.75 -6.31
C ALA A 11 -21.21 28.95 -5.36
N ALA A 12 -22.35 28.48 -5.87
CA ALA A 12 -23.16 27.51 -5.16
C ALA A 12 -22.44 26.16 -5.21
N ALA A 13 -21.79 25.79 -4.09
CA ALA A 13 -21.32 24.44 -3.87
C ALA A 13 -22.56 23.53 -3.81
N LEU A 14 -22.77 22.74 -4.86
CA LEU A 14 -23.68 21.60 -4.81
C LEU A 14 -23.03 20.56 -3.91
N SER A 15 -23.44 20.52 -2.66
CA SER A 15 -23.20 19.41 -1.75
C SER A 15 -23.88 18.17 -2.34
N ALA A 16 -23.10 17.33 -3.02
CA ALA A 16 -23.50 15.97 -3.32
C ALA A 16 -23.63 15.25 -1.97
N ILE A 17 -24.87 15.00 -1.55
CA ILE A 17 -25.16 14.10 -0.44
C ILE A 17 -24.81 12.71 -0.96
N ALA A 18 -23.57 12.29 -0.76
CA ALA A 18 -23.20 10.89 -0.82
C ALA A 18 -24.00 10.21 0.30
N THR A 19 -25.07 9.50 -0.06
CA THR A 19 -25.71 8.58 0.86
C THR A 19 -24.68 7.51 1.16
N ALA A 20 -24.08 7.55 2.34
CA ALA A 20 -23.25 6.48 2.85
C ALA A 20 -24.09 5.19 2.82
N THR A 21 -23.79 4.33 1.85
CA THR A 21 -24.18 2.93 1.95
C THR A 21 -23.53 2.42 3.22
N PRO A 22 -24.29 1.81 4.16
CA PRO A 22 -23.68 1.23 5.34
C PRO A 22 -22.57 0.29 4.87
N VAL A 23 -21.39 0.40 5.48
CA VAL A 23 -20.32 -0.59 5.29
C VAL A 23 -20.99 -1.94 5.53
N PRO A 24 -21.06 -2.85 4.53
CA PRO A 24 -21.70 -4.12 4.74
C PRO A 24 -20.93 -4.80 5.87
N ALA A 25 -21.65 -5.08 6.98
CA ALA A 25 -21.07 -5.83 8.08
C ALA A 25 -20.48 -7.12 7.48
N LEU A 26 -19.22 -7.42 7.80
CA LEU A 26 -18.60 -8.68 7.37
C LEU A 26 -19.56 -9.83 7.69
N TYR A 27 -20.07 -10.51 6.67
CA TYR A 27 -20.97 -11.63 6.81
C TYR A 27 -20.19 -12.73 7.54
N SER A 28 -20.67 -13.10 8.73
CA SER A 28 -20.25 -14.38 9.31
C SER A 28 -20.69 -15.48 8.36
N ARG A 29 -19.87 -16.54 8.21
CA ARG A 29 -20.24 -17.75 7.47
C ARG A 29 -21.70 -18.13 7.77
N GLN A 30 -22.57 -18.03 6.78
CA GLN A 30 -24.01 -18.12 6.94
C GLN A 30 -24.47 -19.59 6.97
N SER A 31 -23.71 -20.50 6.34
CA SER A 31 -24.02 -21.92 6.32
C SER A 31 -22.77 -22.81 6.43
N ASN A 32 -22.93 -24.03 6.94
CA ASN A 32 -21.87 -25.06 6.93
C ASN A 32 -21.78 -25.78 5.57
N GLY A 33 -22.36 -25.22 4.51
CA GLY A 33 -22.32 -25.78 3.16
C GLY A 33 -20.89 -25.98 2.67
N ASP A 34 -20.69 -27.02 1.87
CA ASP A 34 -19.45 -27.26 1.15
C ASP A 34 -19.50 -26.51 -0.18
N LEU A 35 -18.51 -25.66 -0.46
CA LEU A 35 -18.41 -24.90 -1.71
C LEU A 35 -18.35 -25.80 -2.95
N SER A 36 -17.96 -27.07 -2.80
CA SER A 36 -17.99 -28.07 -3.88
C SER A 36 -19.41 -28.36 -4.38
N SER A 37 -20.43 -28.08 -3.56
CA SER A 37 -21.84 -28.29 -3.88
C SER A 37 -22.54 -27.10 -4.53
N CYS A 38 -21.85 -25.95 -4.63
CA CYS A 38 -22.43 -24.76 -5.24
C CYS A 38 -22.68 -24.96 -6.74
N PRO A 39 -23.81 -24.44 -7.26
CA PRO A 39 -24.27 -24.75 -8.61
C PRO A 39 -23.37 -24.17 -9.71
N GLY A 40 -22.54 -23.18 -9.37
CA GLY A 40 -21.80 -22.39 -10.35
C GLY A 40 -22.73 -21.51 -11.19
N TYR A 41 -22.26 -21.12 -12.36
CA TYR A 41 -22.97 -20.22 -13.26
C TYR A 41 -23.23 -20.89 -14.61
N SER A 42 -24.12 -20.33 -15.41
CA SER A 42 -24.38 -20.72 -16.81
C SER A 42 -24.20 -19.52 -17.72
N ALA A 43 -23.41 -19.66 -18.78
CA ALA A 43 -23.21 -18.61 -19.77
C ALA A 43 -24.37 -18.56 -20.78
N SER A 44 -24.80 -17.36 -21.11
CA SER A 44 -25.82 -17.09 -22.12
C SER A 44 -25.54 -15.76 -22.83
N ASN A 45 -26.32 -15.43 -23.87
CA ASN A 45 -26.19 -14.19 -24.65
C ASN A 45 -24.77 -13.92 -25.18
N ILE A 46 -24.03 -14.99 -25.51
CA ILE A 46 -22.64 -14.91 -25.91
C ILE A 46 -22.50 -14.13 -27.22
N GLN A 47 -21.70 -13.08 -27.20
CA GLN A 47 -21.32 -12.30 -28.37
C GLN A 47 -19.82 -12.43 -28.58
N THR A 48 -19.41 -12.88 -29.76
CA THR A 48 -18.00 -12.99 -30.13
C THR A 48 -17.66 -11.96 -31.21
N SER A 49 -16.43 -11.47 -31.14
CA SER A 49 -15.83 -10.57 -32.12
C SER A 49 -14.43 -11.06 -32.46
N SER A 50 -13.76 -10.46 -33.45
CA SER A 50 -12.38 -10.81 -33.72
C SER A 50 -11.42 -10.43 -32.60
N THR A 51 -11.80 -9.54 -31.69
CA THR A 51 -10.94 -8.96 -30.65
C THR A 51 -11.32 -9.39 -29.24
N GLY A 52 -12.31 -10.27 -29.08
CA GLY A 52 -12.82 -10.65 -27.76
C GLY A 52 -14.22 -11.24 -27.77
N MET A 53 -14.79 -11.39 -26.58
CA MET A 53 -16.17 -11.87 -26.39
C MET A 53 -16.81 -11.29 -25.13
N THR A 54 -18.14 -11.25 -25.10
CA THR A 54 -18.93 -10.95 -23.91
C THR A 54 -20.00 -12.01 -23.70
N ALA A 55 -20.39 -12.26 -22.45
CA ALA A 55 -21.50 -13.15 -22.11
C ALA A 55 -22.17 -12.74 -20.79
N ASP A 56 -23.42 -13.13 -20.62
CA ASP A 56 -24.12 -13.05 -19.34
C ASP A 56 -23.91 -14.37 -18.60
N LEU A 57 -23.55 -14.33 -17.32
CA LEU A 57 -23.46 -15.51 -16.47
C LEU A 57 -24.56 -15.46 -15.41
N SER A 58 -25.50 -16.40 -15.45
CA SER A 58 -26.56 -16.51 -14.44
C SER A 58 -26.31 -17.69 -13.52
N LEU A 59 -26.64 -17.55 -12.23
CA LEU A 59 -26.51 -18.62 -11.25
C LEU A 59 -27.24 -19.89 -11.73
N ALA A 60 -26.55 -21.03 -11.78
CA ALA A 60 -27.03 -22.24 -12.46
C ALA A 60 -27.95 -23.13 -11.61
N GLY A 61 -28.35 -22.68 -10.42
CA GLY A 61 -29.16 -23.45 -9.47
C GLY A 61 -29.48 -22.65 -8.21
N ASP A 62 -29.85 -23.35 -7.15
CA ASP A 62 -30.16 -22.72 -5.87
C ASP A 62 -28.91 -22.09 -5.24
N ALA A 63 -29.06 -20.87 -4.72
CA ALA A 63 -28.00 -20.13 -4.04
C ALA A 63 -27.42 -20.91 -2.85
N CYS A 64 -26.09 -20.92 -2.79
CA CYS A 64 -25.28 -21.53 -1.75
C CYS A 64 -25.27 -20.66 -0.47
N ASN A 65 -25.11 -19.35 -0.66
CA ASN A 65 -25.01 -18.32 0.36
C ASN A 65 -24.13 -18.75 1.54
N VAL A 66 -22.88 -19.13 1.28
CA VAL A 66 -22.01 -19.69 2.33
C VAL A 66 -21.31 -18.57 3.10
N TYR A 67 -20.73 -17.60 2.39
CA TYR A 67 -19.94 -16.49 2.93
C TYR A 67 -20.52 -15.10 2.61
N GLY A 68 -21.61 -15.05 1.87
CA GLY A 68 -22.38 -13.88 1.51
C GLY A 68 -23.62 -14.29 0.74
N ASP A 69 -24.22 -13.35 0.01
CA ASP A 69 -25.36 -13.64 -0.88
C ASP A 69 -24.82 -13.92 -2.29
N ASP A 70 -25.14 -15.07 -2.90
CA ASP A 70 -24.78 -15.37 -4.29
C ASP A 70 -25.35 -14.31 -5.24
N ILE A 71 -24.48 -13.74 -6.06
CA ILE A 71 -24.88 -12.75 -7.05
C ILE A 71 -25.59 -13.47 -8.20
N GLN A 72 -26.82 -13.08 -8.50
CA GLN A 72 -27.64 -13.84 -9.46
C GLN A 72 -27.17 -13.70 -10.90
N ASP A 73 -26.70 -12.50 -11.26
CA ASP A 73 -26.34 -12.12 -12.63
C ASP A 73 -24.96 -11.46 -12.66
N LEU A 74 -24.04 -12.05 -13.42
CA LEU A 74 -22.71 -11.51 -13.69
C LEU A 74 -22.55 -11.22 -15.18
N THR A 75 -21.57 -10.40 -15.52
CA THR A 75 -21.10 -10.19 -16.89
C THR A 75 -19.69 -10.74 -17.04
N LEU A 76 -19.43 -11.42 -18.16
CA LEU A 76 -18.11 -11.82 -18.62
C LEU A 76 -17.69 -10.91 -19.78
N THR A 77 -16.48 -10.35 -19.70
CA THR A 77 -15.80 -9.66 -20.81
C THR A 77 -14.43 -10.26 -21.03
N VAL A 78 -14.10 -10.57 -22.28
CA VAL A 78 -12.79 -11.12 -22.69
C VAL A 78 -12.24 -10.24 -23.80
N GLU A 79 -11.01 -9.78 -23.64
CA GLU A 79 -10.36 -8.86 -24.57
C GLU A 79 -8.96 -9.35 -24.94
N TYR A 80 -8.71 -9.51 -26.24
CA TYR A 80 -7.37 -9.72 -26.77
C TYR A 80 -6.67 -8.37 -26.89
N GLN A 81 -6.10 -7.89 -25.79
CA GLN A 81 -5.54 -6.55 -25.72
C GLN A 81 -4.28 -6.42 -26.59
N THR A 82 -3.41 -7.42 -26.57
CA THR A 82 -2.22 -7.50 -27.44
C THR A 82 -2.01 -8.94 -27.90
N ASP A 83 -1.05 -9.15 -28.80
CA ASP A 83 -0.69 -10.50 -29.24
C ASP A 83 -0.21 -11.42 -28.09
N SER A 84 0.16 -10.83 -26.97
CA SER A 84 0.74 -11.51 -25.80
C SER A 84 0.00 -11.19 -24.49
N ARG A 85 -1.12 -10.46 -24.54
CA ARG A 85 -1.94 -10.14 -23.37
C ARG A 85 -3.43 -10.38 -23.62
N LEU A 86 -4.04 -11.22 -22.78
CA LEU A 86 -5.47 -11.48 -22.73
C LEU A 86 -6.02 -10.95 -21.40
N HIS A 87 -7.12 -10.21 -21.45
CA HIS A 87 -7.84 -9.73 -20.27
C HIS A 87 -9.19 -10.45 -20.15
N VAL A 88 -9.54 -10.89 -18.95
CA VAL A 88 -10.78 -11.60 -18.62
C VAL A 88 -11.38 -10.97 -17.37
N LEU A 89 -12.54 -10.34 -17.50
CA LEU A 89 -13.27 -9.70 -16.42
C LEU A 89 -14.60 -10.40 -16.16
N ILE A 90 -14.83 -10.84 -14.94
CA ILE A 90 -16.12 -11.30 -14.43
C ILE A 90 -16.53 -10.43 -13.25
N GLN A 91 -17.69 -9.79 -13.35
CA GLN A 91 -18.20 -8.82 -12.37
C GLN A 91 -19.73 -8.91 -12.24
N ASP A 92 -20.28 -8.42 -11.13
CA ASP A 92 -21.71 -8.22 -10.94
C ASP A 92 -22.29 -7.32 -12.04
N ALA A 93 -23.37 -7.77 -12.69
CA ALA A 93 -24.05 -7.03 -13.76
C ALA A 93 -24.56 -5.65 -13.32
N ASN A 94 -24.83 -5.48 -12.02
CA ASN A 94 -25.27 -4.22 -11.43
C ASN A 94 -24.13 -3.36 -10.90
N ASN A 95 -22.88 -3.80 -11.00
CA ASN A 95 -21.67 -3.12 -10.49
C ASN A 95 -21.82 -2.68 -9.01
N GLN A 96 -22.39 -3.53 -8.15
CA GLN A 96 -22.55 -3.22 -6.73
C GLN A 96 -21.35 -3.66 -5.89
N VAL A 97 -20.61 -4.67 -6.36
CA VAL A 97 -19.38 -5.13 -5.69
C VAL A 97 -18.24 -4.18 -6.03
N TYR A 98 -17.37 -3.93 -5.04
CA TYR A 98 -16.20 -3.08 -5.17
C TYR A 98 -15.31 -3.49 -6.35
N GLN A 99 -14.62 -2.51 -6.94
CA GLN A 99 -13.59 -2.72 -7.94
C GLN A 99 -12.45 -1.74 -7.67
N VAL A 100 -11.21 -2.16 -7.94
CA VAL A 100 -10.05 -1.27 -7.86
C VAL A 100 -10.27 -0.08 -8.80
N PRO A 101 -10.31 1.17 -8.28
CA PRO A 101 -10.59 2.35 -9.09
C PRO A 101 -9.53 2.56 -10.19
N SER A 102 -9.97 2.93 -11.40
CA SER A 102 -9.11 3.09 -12.58
C SER A 102 -8.14 4.28 -12.50
N ASP A 103 -8.44 5.24 -11.62
CA ASP A 103 -7.58 6.37 -11.26
C ASP A 103 -6.44 5.98 -10.32
N VAL A 104 -6.58 4.87 -9.57
CA VAL A 104 -5.50 4.29 -8.75
C VAL A 104 -4.64 3.33 -9.56
N VAL A 105 -5.27 2.40 -10.29
CA VAL A 105 -4.57 1.48 -11.19
C VAL A 105 -5.09 1.71 -12.60
N TYR A 106 -4.26 2.33 -13.43
CA TYR A 106 -4.55 2.50 -14.85
C TYR A 106 -4.81 1.14 -15.50
N ARG A 107 -5.92 1.02 -16.22
CA ARG A 107 -6.24 -0.15 -17.03
C ARG A 107 -5.86 0.18 -18.47
N PRO A 108 -5.11 -0.69 -19.19
CA PRO A 108 -4.82 -0.46 -20.60
C PRO A 108 -6.13 -0.19 -21.37
N ASP A 109 -6.28 1.02 -21.90
CA ASP A 109 -7.50 1.42 -22.63
C ASP A 109 -7.75 0.50 -23.82
N GLY A 110 -8.93 -0.11 -23.87
CA GLY A 110 -9.39 -0.89 -25.02
C GLY A 110 -9.69 -0.08 -26.29
N ASN A 111 -9.41 1.24 -26.26
CA ASN A 111 -9.40 2.13 -27.43
C ASN A 111 -8.04 2.16 -28.16
N SER A 112 -7.01 1.50 -27.64
CA SER A 112 -5.83 1.11 -28.43
C SER A 112 -6.18 -0.16 -29.22
N ASP A 113 -5.72 -0.29 -30.48
CA ASP A 113 -6.11 -1.37 -31.41
C ASP A 113 -5.95 -2.78 -30.79
N HIS A 114 -7.01 -3.27 -30.12
CA HIS A 114 -7.08 -4.66 -29.64
C HIS A 114 -6.68 -5.58 -30.78
N CYS A 115 -5.80 -6.54 -30.49
CA CYS A 115 -5.36 -7.46 -31.52
C CYS A 115 -6.49 -8.42 -31.84
N LYS A 116 -6.41 -9.06 -33.01
CA LYS A 116 -7.33 -10.14 -33.32
C LYS A 116 -6.92 -11.37 -32.52
N GLU A 117 -7.88 -12.20 -32.14
CA GLU A 117 -7.63 -13.55 -31.61
C GLU A 117 -6.67 -14.32 -32.53
N SER A 118 -6.78 -14.15 -33.86
CA SER A 118 -5.91 -14.80 -34.84
C SER A 118 -4.43 -14.46 -34.62
N ASP A 119 -4.14 -13.27 -34.12
CA ASP A 119 -2.81 -12.69 -34.01
C ASP A 119 -2.19 -12.93 -32.63
N SER A 120 -3.02 -13.20 -31.61
CA SER A 120 -2.55 -13.54 -30.25
C SER A 120 -1.88 -14.92 -30.18
N ASP A 121 -0.99 -15.19 -29.23
CA ASP A 121 -0.58 -16.57 -28.88
C ASP A 121 -1.51 -17.20 -27.84
N LEU A 122 -2.40 -16.42 -27.24
CA LEU A 122 -3.37 -16.91 -26.27
C LEU A 122 -4.70 -17.22 -26.96
N LYS A 123 -5.44 -18.17 -26.39
CA LYS A 123 -6.79 -18.51 -26.82
C LYS A 123 -7.67 -18.76 -25.60
N PHE A 124 -8.78 -18.04 -25.53
CA PHE A 124 -9.82 -18.27 -24.55
C PHE A 124 -10.80 -19.33 -25.06
N ASN A 125 -11.11 -20.33 -24.22
CA ASN A 125 -12.18 -21.29 -24.46
C ASN A 125 -13.12 -21.30 -23.25
N TYR A 126 -14.38 -21.69 -23.46
CA TYR A 126 -15.37 -21.78 -22.40
C TYR A 126 -16.30 -22.98 -22.58
N VAL A 127 -16.91 -23.40 -21.47
CA VAL A 127 -18.06 -24.31 -21.41
C VAL A 127 -19.25 -23.50 -20.90
N GLU A 128 -20.43 -23.70 -21.49
CA GLU A 128 -21.61 -22.88 -21.15
C GLU A 128 -22.25 -23.26 -19.82
N ASN A 129 -22.42 -24.56 -19.52
CA ASN A 129 -23.12 -25.01 -18.33
C ASN A 129 -22.62 -26.38 -17.81
N PRO A 130 -22.12 -26.48 -16.57
CA PRO A 130 -21.74 -25.34 -15.72
C PRO A 130 -20.62 -24.55 -16.37
N PHE A 131 -20.65 -23.23 -16.20
CA PHE A 131 -19.68 -22.32 -16.78
C PHE A 131 -18.29 -22.60 -16.22
N SER A 132 -17.34 -22.75 -17.13
CA SER A 132 -15.90 -22.79 -16.86
C SER A 132 -15.17 -22.23 -18.08
N PHE A 133 -13.92 -21.82 -17.90
CA PHE A 133 -13.10 -21.32 -18.98
C PHE A 133 -11.65 -21.80 -18.87
N SER A 134 -10.97 -21.81 -20.01
CA SER A 134 -9.55 -22.07 -20.08
C SER A 134 -8.84 -21.08 -20.98
N VAL A 135 -7.56 -20.85 -20.69
CA VAL A 135 -6.65 -20.08 -21.54
C VAL A 135 -5.55 -21.02 -22.01
N VAL A 136 -5.39 -21.12 -23.33
CA VAL A 136 -4.46 -22.03 -24.01
C VAL A 136 -3.44 -21.23 -24.80
N ARG A 137 -2.18 -21.67 -24.77
CA ARG A 137 -1.13 -21.17 -25.64
C ARG A 137 -1.21 -21.87 -27.01
N LYS A 138 -1.46 -21.12 -28.08
CA LYS A 138 -1.64 -21.67 -29.43
C LYS A 138 -0.37 -22.23 -30.03
N SER A 139 0.80 -21.67 -29.69
CA SER A 139 2.08 -22.10 -30.25
C SER A 139 2.48 -23.54 -29.88
N ASN A 140 1.96 -24.08 -28.77
CA ASN A 140 2.30 -25.42 -28.30
C ASN A 140 1.12 -26.22 -27.70
N ASP A 141 -0.11 -25.73 -27.87
CA ASP A 141 -1.36 -26.32 -27.35
C ASP A 141 -1.40 -26.52 -25.81
N GLU A 142 -0.58 -25.78 -25.07
CA GLU A 142 -0.50 -25.90 -23.62
C GLU A 142 -1.62 -25.13 -22.91
N VAL A 143 -2.34 -25.82 -22.02
CA VAL A 143 -3.35 -25.20 -21.16
C VAL A 143 -2.67 -24.44 -20.02
N LEU A 144 -2.78 -23.12 -20.01
CA LEU A 144 -2.15 -22.23 -19.04
C LEU A 144 -3.02 -22.04 -17.79
N PHE A 145 -4.33 -21.95 -17.99
CA PHE A 145 -5.33 -21.75 -16.94
C PHE A 145 -6.59 -22.55 -17.30
N ASP A 146 -7.18 -23.26 -16.34
CA ASP A 146 -8.38 -24.08 -16.57
C ASP A 146 -9.22 -24.22 -15.31
N THR A 147 -10.41 -23.63 -15.34
CA THR A 147 -11.31 -23.55 -14.20
C THR A 147 -12.28 -24.72 -14.06
N SER A 148 -12.23 -25.71 -14.97
CA SER A 148 -13.23 -26.79 -14.99
C SER A 148 -13.17 -27.74 -13.79
N ALA A 149 -12.11 -27.68 -12.97
CA ALA A 149 -11.89 -28.59 -11.85
C ALA A 149 -12.78 -28.29 -10.63
N ALA A 150 -13.38 -27.11 -10.54
CA ALA A 150 -14.30 -26.77 -9.45
C ALA A 150 -15.34 -25.75 -9.90
N SER A 151 -16.52 -25.78 -9.27
CA SER A 151 -17.55 -24.76 -9.47
C SER A 151 -17.02 -23.37 -9.10
N PHE A 152 -17.24 -22.41 -10.00
CA PHE A 152 -17.04 -20.99 -9.73
C PHE A 152 -18.08 -20.49 -8.73
N VAL A 153 -17.65 -19.80 -7.67
CA VAL A 153 -18.54 -19.20 -6.66
C VAL A 153 -18.30 -17.70 -6.65
N PHE A 154 -19.38 -16.91 -6.63
CA PHE A 154 -19.32 -15.46 -6.58
C PHE A 154 -20.49 -14.94 -5.74
N GLU A 155 -20.18 -14.40 -4.59
CA GLU A 155 -21.07 -13.91 -3.54
C GLU A 155 -20.69 -12.46 -3.19
N SER A 156 -21.56 -11.77 -2.47
CA SER A 156 -21.40 -10.34 -2.13
C SER A 156 -20.10 -9.98 -1.37
N GLN A 157 -19.48 -10.93 -0.66
CA GLN A 157 -18.21 -10.76 0.05
C GLN A 157 -17.28 -11.97 -0.12
N TYR A 158 -17.46 -12.74 -1.20
CA TYR A 158 -16.62 -13.89 -1.43
C TYR A 158 -16.62 -14.31 -2.89
N PHE A 159 -15.46 -14.61 -3.46
CA PHE A 159 -15.41 -15.46 -4.65
C PHE A 159 -14.38 -16.56 -4.52
N ARG A 160 -14.67 -17.67 -5.21
CA ARG A 160 -13.79 -18.81 -5.37
C ARG A 160 -13.51 -19.07 -6.83
N LEU A 161 -12.24 -19.07 -7.21
CA LEU A 161 -11.80 -19.43 -8.55
C LEU A 161 -10.62 -20.39 -8.46
N ARG A 162 -10.78 -21.60 -8.97
CA ARG A 162 -9.71 -22.62 -9.01
C ARG A 162 -9.21 -22.76 -10.45
N THR A 163 -7.91 -22.89 -10.63
CA THR A 163 -7.29 -23.35 -11.87
C THR A 163 -6.51 -24.64 -11.63
N SER A 164 -6.58 -25.56 -12.59
CA SER A 164 -5.69 -26.72 -12.62
C SER A 164 -4.25 -26.30 -12.95
N LEU A 165 -3.28 -27.06 -12.45
CA LEU A 165 -1.85 -26.88 -12.70
C LEU A 165 -1.20 -28.19 -13.16
N PRO A 166 -0.03 -28.15 -13.83
CA PRO A 166 0.79 -29.33 -14.08
C PRO A 166 1.22 -30.02 -12.77
N SER A 167 1.51 -31.32 -12.77
CA SER A 167 1.85 -32.09 -11.55
C SER A 167 3.11 -31.64 -10.79
N SER A 168 3.93 -30.75 -11.36
CA SER A 168 5.12 -30.20 -10.72
C SER A 168 5.34 -28.77 -11.22
N PRO A 169 4.45 -27.84 -10.82
CA PRO A 169 4.46 -26.48 -11.35
C PRO A 169 5.65 -25.72 -10.75
N SER A 170 6.23 -24.79 -11.53
CA SER A 170 7.30 -23.92 -11.04
C SER A 170 6.76 -22.51 -10.93
N LEU A 171 6.23 -22.19 -9.75
CA LEU A 171 5.54 -20.93 -9.47
C LEU A 171 6.44 -19.94 -8.74
N TYR A 172 6.31 -18.67 -9.10
CA TYR A 172 7.03 -17.53 -8.51
C TYR A 172 6.08 -16.34 -8.36
N GLY A 173 6.33 -15.44 -7.41
CA GLY A 173 5.50 -14.25 -7.17
C GLY A 173 4.60 -14.40 -5.95
N LEU A 174 3.35 -13.95 -6.08
CA LEU A 174 2.35 -13.90 -5.00
C LEU A 174 2.86 -13.18 -3.75
N GLY A 175 3.61 -12.09 -3.95
CA GLY A 175 4.23 -11.33 -2.85
C GLY A 175 3.20 -10.58 -2.00
N GLU A 176 3.55 -10.11 -0.81
CA GLU A 176 4.88 -10.13 -0.19
C GLU A 176 5.03 -11.21 0.89
N HIS A 177 6.16 -11.92 0.90
CA HIS A 177 6.45 -12.96 1.87
C HIS A 177 7.93 -13.32 2.00
N THR A 178 8.27 -14.03 3.09
CA THR A 178 9.59 -14.64 3.31
C THR A 178 9.53 -16.14 3.09
N ASP A 179 9.52 -16.54 1.82
CA ASP A 179 9.63 -17.93 1.37
C ASP A 179 10.85 -18.12 0.45
N PRO A 180 11.20 -19.37 0.09
CA PRO A 180 12.04 -19.61 -1.07
C PRO A 180 11.47 -18.93 -2.34
N PHE A 181 12.36 -18.51 -3.24
CA PHE A 181 11.96 -17.79 -4.46
C PHE A 181 10.96 -18.56 -5.32
N MET A 182 11.16 -19.87 -5.46
CA MET A 182 10.15 -20.77 -6.04
C MET A 182 9.21 -21.24 -4.94
N LEU A 183 7.91 -21.05 -5.15
CA LEU A 183 6.89 -21.30 -4.13
C LEU A 183 6.75 -22.79 -3.82
N ASN A 184 6.34 -23.09 -2.58
CA ASN A 184 5.86 -24.43 -2.24
C ASN A 184 4.52 -24.67 -2.95
N THR A 185 4.37 -25.85 -3.55
CA THR A 185 3.18 -26.21 -4.36
C THR A 185 2.35 -27.32 -3.75
N THR A 186 2.63 -27.72 -2.51
CA THR A 186 1.84 -28.74 -1.78
C THR A 186 1.46 -28.21 -0.41
N ASN A 187 0.18 -28.29 -0.05
CA ASN A 187 -0.38 -27.78 1.20
C ASN A 187 0.12 -26.38 1.57
N TYR A 188 0.01 -25.47 0.62
CA TYR A 188 0.49 -24.10 0.74
C TYR A 188 -0.68 -23.11 0.67
N THR A 189 -0.65 -22.10 1.54
CA THR A 189 -1.63 -21.01 1.53
C THR A 189 -0.88 -19.70 1.66
N ARG A 190 -1.17 -18.78 0.74
CA ARG A 190 -0.65 -17.42 0.71
C ARG A 190 -1.79 -16.45 0.98
N THR A 191 -1.76 -15.82 2.14
CA THR A 191 -2.70 -14.75 2.50
C THR A 191 -2.19 -13.42 1.98
N PHE A 192 -3.08 -12.67 1.36
CA PHE A 192 -2.92 -11.28 0.95
C PHE A 192 -3.71 -10.41 1.91
N TRP A 193 -2.98 -9.60 2.66
CA TRP A 193 -3.50 -8.59 3.57
C TRP A 193 -2.31 -7.79 4.09
N ASN A 194 -2.11 -6.58 3.58
CA ASN A 194 -1.04 -5.69 4.08
C ASN A 194 -1.09 -5.57 5.62
N ARG A 195 0.06 -5.83 6.25
CA ARG A 195 0.20 -5.92 7.70
C ARG A 195 1.61 -5.53 8.12
N ASP A 196 1.71 -4.65 9.11
CA ASP A 196 2.96 -4.43 9.84
C ASP A 196 3.42 -5.76 10.49
N ALA A 197 4.44 -6.35 9.87
CA ALA A 197 4.93 -7.70 10.17
C ALA A 197 6.40 -7.66 10.61
N TYR A 198 6.67 -6.94 11.72
CA TYR A 198 7.99 -6.91 12.36
C TYR A 198 8.66 -8.29 12.44
N SER A 199 9.97 -8.34 12.21
CA SER A 199 10.83 -9.54 12.10
C SER A 199 10.60 -10.42 10.87
N ILE A 200 9.66 -10.05 10.00
CA ILE A 200 9.42 -10.66 8.69
C ILE A 200 9.22 -12.19 8.80
N PRO A 201 8.20 -12.65 9.55
CA PRO A 201 8.01 -14.07 9.82
C PRO A 201 7.66 -14.87 8.54
N THR A 202 8.38 -15.97 8.32
CA THR A 202 8.15 -16.93 7.23
C THR A 202 6.72 -17.47 7.22
N GLY A 203 6.14 -17.65 6.03
CA GLY A 203 4.81 -18.25 5.87
C GLY A 203 3.64 -17.36 6.30
N THR A 204 3.86 -16.05 6.45
CA THR A 204 2.79 -15.08 6.78
C THR A 204 2.68 -14.00 5.70
N ASN A 205 1.57 -13.26 5.70
CA ASN A 205 1.40 -12.00 4.99
C ASN A 205 2.27 -10.90 5.62
N LEU A 206 2.84 -10.04 4.78
CA LEU A 206 3.75 -8.95 5.15
C LEU A 206 3.15 -7.59 4.76
N TYR A 207 3.97 -6.65 4.28
CA TYR A 207 3.62 -5.23 4.15
C TYR A 207 2.86 -4.92 2.85
N GLY A 208 3.13 -5.68 1.78
CA GLY A 208 2.50 -5.51 0.47
C GLY A 208 1.78 -6.74 -0.09
N ASP A 209 0.84 -6.48 -0.99
CA ASP A 209 0.04 -7.48 -1.69
C ASP A 209 0.24 -7.36 -3.22
N HIS A 210 0.73 -8.43 -3.84
CA HIS A 210 1.04 -8.53 -5.26
C HIS A 210 0.43 -9.82 -5.85
N PRO A 211 -0.87 -9.84 -6.19
CA PRO A 211 -1.60 -11.02 -6.68
C PRO A 211 -1.25 -11.38 -8.15
N VAL A 212 0.05 -11.49 -8.44
CA VAL A 212 0.61 -11.93 -9.72
C VAL A 212 1.50 -13.14 -9.49
N TYR A 213 1.36 -14.18 -10.32
CA TYR A 213 2.31 -15.30 -10.34
C TYR A 213 2.88 -15.53 -11.74
N PHE A 214 4.08 -16.10 -11.78
CA PHE A 214 4.75 -16.59 -12.97
C PHE A 214 4.80 -18.11 -12.89
N ASP A 215 4.37 -18.79 -13.94
CA ASP A 215 4.46 -20.25 -14.07
C ASP A 215 5.45 -20.60 -15.19
N HIS A 216 6.60 -21.13 -14.81
CA HIS A 216 7.67 -21.52 -15.72
C HIS A 216 7.59 -23.01 -16.05
N ARG A 217 7.38 -23.32 -17.32
CA ARG A 217 7.18 -24.69 -17.82
C ARG A 217 8.35 -25.19 -18.67
N ALA A 218 9.56 -24.83 -18.26
CA ALA A 218 10.81 -25.20 -18.91
C ALA A 218 10.79 -24.88 -20.42
N ALA A 219 10.91 -25.91 -21.27
CA ALA A 219 10.93 -25.75 -22.72
C ALA A 219 9.59 -25.25 -23.31
N ASN A 220 8.49 -25.34 -22.55
CA ASN A 220 7.18 -24.86 -22.98
C ASN A 220 6.97 -23.34 -22.72
N GLY A 221 7.97 -22.68 -22.13
CA GLY A 221 7.97 -21.24 -21.87
C GLY A 221 7.43 -20.87 -20.49
N THR A 222 7.23 -19.58 -20.28
CA THR A 222 6.70 -18.96 -19.06
C THR A 222 5.46 -18.17 -19.41
N HIS A 223 4.46 -18.17 -18.54
CA HIS A 223 3.37 -17.21 -18.59
C HIS A 223 3.20 -16.56 -17.21
N GLY A 224 2.49 -15.45 -17.16
CA GLY A 224 2.08 -14.81 -15.92
C GLY A 224 0.56 -14.65 -15.85
N VAL A 225 0.02 -14.69 -14.64
CA VAL A 225 -1.38 -14.39 -14.37
C VAL A 225 -1.43 -13.37 -13.24
N PHE A 226 -2.08 -12.25 -13.50
CA PHE A 226 -2.31 -11.18 -12.53
C PHE A 226 -3.81 -11.04 -12.28
N LEU A 227 -4.21 -11.04 -11.01
CA LEU A 227 -5.57 -10.76 -10.57
C LEU A 227 -5.62 -9.32 -10.02
N LEU A 228 -6.26 -8.39 -10.73
CA LEU A 228 -6.45 -7.03 -10.28
C LEU A 228 -7.59 -6.97 -9.25
N ASN A 229 -7.25 -7.28 -8.01
CA ASN A 229 -8.14 -7.25 -6.86
C ASN A 229 -7.35 -6.81 -5.61
N SER A 230 -7.93 -5.94 -4.79
CA SER A 230 -7.29 -5.37 -3.59
C SER A 230 -7.96 -5.79 -2.29
N ASP A 231 -8.92 -6.72 -2.34
CA ASP A 231 -9.54 -7.29 -1.17
C ASP A 231 -8.62 -8.35 -0.54
N GLY A 232 -8.82 -8.64 0.75
CA GLY A 232 -8.13 -9.72 1.41
C GLY A 232 -8.40 -11.06 0.71
N MET A 233 -7.37 -11.88 0.51
CA MET A 233 -7.57 -13.18 -0.13
C MET A 233 -6.59 -14.23 0.34
N ASP A 234 -7.01 -15.49 0.30
CA ASP A 234 -6.13 -16.64 0.39
C ASP A 234 -5.96 -17.27 -0.99
N VAL A 235 -4.72 -17.42 -1.43
CA VAL A 235 -4.35 -18.24 -2.59
C VAL A 235 -3.80 -19.57 -2.11
N LYS A 236 -4.52 -20.65 -2.40
CA LYS A 236 -4.15 -22.01 -2.01
C LYS A 236 -3.48 -22.72 -3.17
N ILE A 237 -2.37 -23.40 -2.90
CA ILE A 237 -1.65 -24.23 -3.88
C ILE A 237 -1.47 -25.61 -3.25
N ASP A 238 -2.08 -26.62 -3.86
CA ASP A 238 -2.16 -27.95 -3.26
C ASP A 238 -2.38 -29.04 -4.33
N ASP A 239 -2.27 -30.30 -3.92
CA ASP A 239 -2.37 -31.50 -4.77
C ASP A 239 -3.45 -32.51 -4.32
N THR A 240 -4.25 -32.16 -3.32
CA THR A 240 -5.25 -33.02 -2.68
C THR A 240 -6.33 -33.57 -3.62
N ASP A 241 -6.72 -32.80 -4.65
CA ASP A 241 -7.71 -33.18 -5.66
C ASP A 241 -7.18 -32.89 -7.08
N GLY A 242 -5.96 -33.37 -7.34
CA GLY A 242 -5.15 -32.92 -8.47
C GLY A 242 -4.38 -31.66 -8.11
N GLN A 243 -3.34 -31.33 -8.88
CA GLN A 243 -2.57 -30.10 -8.63
C GLN A 243 -3.38 -28.87 -9.06
N TYR A 244 -3.54 -27.90 -8.16
CA TYR A 244 -4.29 -26.68 -8.44
C TYR A 244 -3.71 -25.43 -7.76
N LEU A 245 -4.16 -24.26 -8.24
CA LEU A 245 -4.12 -22.98 -7.54
C LEU A 245 -5.56 -22.47 -7.38
N GLU A 246 -5.93 -21.98 -6.21
CA GLU A 246 -7.28 -21.52 -5.90
C GLU A 246 -7.28 -20.17 -5.18
N TYR A 247 -7.93 -19.18 -5.79
CA TYR A 247 -8.23 -17.89 -5.19
C TYR A 247 -9.48 -18.00 -4.32
N ASN A 248 -9.37 -17.49 -3.10
CA ASN A 248 -10.45 -17.32 -2.13
C ASN A 248 -10.41 -15.87 -1.63
N ALA A 249 -11.10 -14.95 -2.31
CA ALA A 249 -11.07 -13.52 -1.98
C ALA A 249 -12.34 -13.10 -1.25
N ILE A 250 -12.24 -12.12 -0.34
CA ILE A 250 -13.36 -11.65 0.50
C ILE A 250 -14.16 -10.50 -0.14
N GLY A 251 -14.04 -10.31 -1.44
CA GLY A 251 -14.71 -9.23 -2.15
C GLY A 251 -14.11 -8.98 -3.53
N GLY A 252 -14.56 -7.89 -4.13
CA GLY A 252 -14.08 -7.45 -5.43
C GLY A 252 -14.60 -8.28 -6.59
N VAL A 253 -13.92 -8.14 -7.73
CA VAL A 253 -14.26 -8.83 -9.00
C VAL A 253 -13.13 -9.76 -9.42
N VAL A 254 -13.39 -10.62 -10.40
CA VAL A 254 -12.37 -11.42 -11.08
C VAL A 254 -11.90 -10.66 -12.30
N ASP A 255 -10.85 -9.85 -12.15
CA ASP A 255 -10.22 -9.06 -13.21
C ASP A 255 -8.82 -9.65 -13.50
N LEU A 256 -8.73 -10.54 -14.48
CA LEU A 256 -7.55 -11.34 -14.77
C LEU A 256 -6.82 -10.85 -16.01
N TYR A 257 -5.51 -10.65 -15.90
CA TYR A 257 -4.60 -10.42 -17.02
C TYR A 257 -3.67 -11.63 -17.18
N PHE A 258 -3.60 -12.14 -18.40
CA PHE A 258 -2.71 -13.23 -18.80
C PHE A 258 -1.60 -12.66 -19.67
N MET A 259 -0.35 -12.89 -19.27
CA MET A 259 0.86 -12.49 -20.01
C MET A 259 1.50 -13.74 -20.63
N ALA A 260 1.60 -13.76 -21.96
CA ALA A 260 2.00 -14.95 -22.71
C ALA A 260 3.50 -15.31 -22.58
N GLY A 261 4.39 -14.38 -22.26
CA GLY A 261 5.85 -14.61 -22.30
C GLY A 261 6.42 -14.53 -23.72
N PRO A 262 7.32 -15.44 -24.16
CA PRO A 262 7.52 -16.79 -23.65
C PRO A 262 8.61 -16.93 -22.59
N GLY A 263 9.46 -15.92 -22.37
CA GLY A 263 10.47 -15.93 -21.30
C GLY A 263 9.99 -15.20 -20.04
N PRO A 264 10.64 -15.43 -18.88
CA PRO A 264 10.31 -14.71 -17.64
C PRO A 264 10.52 -13.20 -17.76
N VAL A 265 11.50 -12.74 -18.55
CA VAL A 265 11.72 -11.32 -18.82
C VAL A 265 10.57 -10.73 -19.65
N ASP A 266 10.09 -11.45 -20.66
CA ASP A 266 8.97 -11.00 -21.50
C ASP A 266 7.67 -10.88 -20.67
N VAL A 267 7.41 -11.86 -19.80
CA VAL A 267 6.26 -11.80 -18.86
C VAL A 267 6.36 -10.57 -17.95
N ALA A 268 7.54 -10.27 -17.41
CA ALA A 268 7.73 -9.08 -16.57
C ALA A 268 7.52 -7.77 -17.34
N GLN A 269 7.96 -7.70 -18.61
CA GLN A 269 7.69 -6.55 -19.48
C GLN A 269 6.20 -6.40 -19.76
N GLN A 270 5.52 -7.48 -20.17
CA GLN A 270 4.08 -7.50 -20.44
C GLN A 270 3.26 -7.12 -19.20
N TYR A 271 3.68 -7.57 -18.01
CA TYR A 271 3.06 -7.17 -16.75
C TYR A 271 3.23 -5.68 -16.47
N SER A 272 4.42 -5.12 -16.70
CA SER A 272 4.68 -3.68 -16.53
C SER A 272 3.90 -2.78 -17.49
N GLU A 273 3.38 -3.33 -18.60
CA GLU A 273 2.45 -2.61 -19.48
C GLU A 273 1.05 -2.49 -18.89
N VAL A 274 0.71 -3.32 -17.89
CA VAL A 274 -0.54 -3.26 -17.13
C VAL A 274 -0.38 -2.38 -15.90
N VAL A 275 0.58 -2.72 -15.02
CA VAL A 275 0.72 -2.06 -13.71
C VAL A 275 1.64 -0.84 -13.70
N GLY A 276 2.15 -0.47 -14.87
CA GLY A 276 3.10 0.63 -15.03
C GLY A 276 4.57 0.18 -14.98
N LYS A 277 5.41 0.97 -15.65
CA LYS A 277 6.86 0.75 -15.66
C LYS A 277 7.47 1.20 -14.34
N SER A 278 8.54 0.53 -13.92
CA SER A 278 9.33 0.95 -12.77
C SER A 278 9.79 2.39 -12.93
N ALA A 279 9.63 3.18 -11.86
CA ALA A 279 10.13 4.56 -11.83
C ALA A 279 11.65 4.59 -12.06
N MET A 280 12.13 5.59 -12.79
CA MET A 280 13.56 5.81 -12.98
C MET A 280 14.17 6.34 -11.68
N MET A 281 15.16 5.63 -11.14
CA MET A 281 15.85 6.06 -9.93
C MET A 281 16.94 7.09 -10.25
N PRO A 282 17.13 8.12 -9.40
CA PRO A 282 18.25 9.03 -9.55
C PRO A 282 19.58 8.29 -9.36
N TYR A 283 20.64 8.72 -10.05
CA TYR A 283 21.92 7.99 -10.05
C TYR A 283 22.51 7.82 -8.65
N TRP A 284 22.38 8.82 -7.79
CA TRP A 284 22.83 8.77 -6.40
C TRP A 284 22.10 7.70 -5.57
N GLY A 285 20.89 7.30 -5.96
CA GLY A 285 20.13 6.24 -5.27
C GLY A 285 20.76 4.86 -5.36
N PHE A 286 21.76 4.66 -6.22
CA PHE A 286 22.56 3.43 -6.31
C PHE A 286 23.81 3.46 -5.42
N GLY A 287 24.10 4.59 -4.78
CA GLY A 287 25.21 4.74 -3.84
C GLY A 287 24.96 4.02 -2.51
N PHE A 288 25.91 4.10 -1.59
CA PHE A 288 25.74 3.53 -0.25
C PHE A 288 24.92 4.46 0.66
N HIS A 289 23.91 3.91 1.32
CA HIS A 289 23.00 4.62 2.22
C HIS A 289 23.23 4.20 3.69
N GLN A 290 23.20 5.15 4.63
CA GLN A 290 23.30 4.86 6.06
C GLN A 290 22.08 5.41 6.81
N CYS A 291 21.39 4.53 7.52
CA CYS A 291 20.25 4.85 8.38
C CYS A 291 20.35 4.15 9.74
N ARG A 292 19.60 4.64 10.73
CA ARG A 292 19.38 3.99 12.02
C ARG A 292 18.20 4.62 12.75
N TYR A 293 17.29 3.78 13.27
CA TYR A 293 16.44 4.17 14.38
C TYR A 293 17.28 4.32 15.67
N GLY A 294 17.32 5.52 16.22
CA GLY A 294 17.92 5.85 17.50
C GLY A 294 19.13 6.79 17.42
N TYR A 295 19.29 7.57 16.34
CA TYR A 295 20.25 8.68 16.36
C TYR A 295 19.77 9.73 17.39
N ARG A 296 20.63 10.07 18.34
CA ARG A 296 20.29 10.93 19.48
C ARG A 296 19.95 12.36 19.05
N ASP A 297 20.75 12.91 18.14
CA ASP A 297 20.74 14.30 17.71
C ASP A 297 21.47 14.48 16.37
N VAL A 298 21.32 15.67 15.79
CA VAL A 298 21.96 16.09 14.53
C VAL A 298 23.50 15.96 14.57
N TYR A 299 24.11 16.09 15.74
CA TYR A 299 25.56 15.93 15.91
C TYR A 299 26.01 14.47 15.78
N GLU A 300 25.22 13.51 16.28
CA GLU A 300 25.51 12.09 16.09
C GLU A 300 25.42 11.70 14.61
N VAL A 301 24.43 12.23 13.89
CA VAL A 301 24.29 12.06 12.44
C VAL A 301 25.56 12.56 11.71
N ALA A 302 26.02 13.76 12.05
CA ALA A 302 27.26 14.32 11.49
C ALA A 302 28.53 13.53 11.89
N GLU A 303 28.61 13.03 13.13
CA GLU A 303 29.70 12.16 13.59
C GLU A 303 29.77 10.87 12.76
N VAL A 304 28.62 10.28 12.39
CA VAL A 304 28.56 9.11 11.49
C VAL A 304 29.13 9.46 10.11
N VAL A 305 28.68 10.56 9.50
CA VAL A 305 29.17 11.02 8.18
C VAL A 305 30.69 11.26 8.21
N ALA A 306 31.19 11.92 9.25
CA ALA A 306 32.62 12.20 9.42
C ALA A 306 33.43 10.91 9.62
N ASN A 307 32.88 9.90 10.29
CA ASN A 307 33.54 8.62 10.49
C ASN A 307 33.65 7.82 9.19
N TYR A 308 32.63 7.80 8.33
CA TYR A 308 32.71 7.20 6.99
C TYR A 308 33.85 7.84 6.18
N SER A 309 33.89 9.17 6.15
CA SER A 309 34.94 9.92 5.47
C SER A 309 36.34 9.62 6.04
N SER A 310 36.46 9.58 7.37
CA SER A 310 37.73 9.30 8.06
C SER A 310 38.21 7.86 7.83
N ALA A 311 37.29 6.92 7.64
CA ALA A 311 37.59 5.53 7.33
C ALA A 311 37.85 5.29 5.83
N GLY A 312 37.62 6.28 4.96
CA GLY A 312 37.71 6.13 3.51
C GLY A 312 36.63 5.21 2.92
N ILE A 313 35.46 5.12 3.58
CA ILE A 313 34.31 4.33 3.11
C ILE A 313 33.33 5.27 2.41
N PRO A 314 32.94 5.01 1.14
CA PRO A 314 31.96 5.83 0.44
C PRO A 314 30.61 5.84 1.16
N LEU A 315 30.04 7.04 1.33
CA LEU A 315 28.69 7.27 1.83
C LEU A 315 28.03 8.30 0.92
N GLU A 316 27.01 7.88 0.18
CA GLU A 316 26.28 8.73 -0.76
C GLU A 316 25.13 9.45 -0.07
N THR A 317 24.35 8.73 0.74
CA THR A 317 23.09 9.23 1.29
C THR A 317 23.01 8.96 2.80
N MET A 318 22.83 10.02 3.60
CA MET A 318 22.59 9.92 5.04
C MET A 318 21.10 9.99 5.34
N TRP A 319 20.62 9.15 6.26
CA TRP A 319 19.20 9.06 6.60
C TRP A 319 18.98 9.42 8.07
N THR A 320 17.79 9.93 8.40
CA THR A 320 17.34 10.08 9.78
C THR A 320 15.91 9.56 9.94
N ASP A 321 15.75 8.66 10.89
CA ASP A 321 14.49 8.04 11.31
C ASP A 321 13.63 9.05 12.13
N ILE A 322 12.50 8.63 12.71
CA ILE A 322 11.56 9.43 13.53
C ILE A 322 12.18 10.20 14.69
N ASP A 323 13.47 10.00 14.99
CA ASP A 323 14.19 10.71 16.03
C ASP A 323 14.28 12.22 15.79
N TYR A 324 14.25 12.66 14.52
CA TYR A 324 14.28 14.08 14.19
C TYR A 324 13.02 14.82 14.66
N MET A 325 11.90 14.12 14.76
CA MET A 325 10.59 14.70 15.00
C MET A 325 10.38 15.04 16.48
N TYR A 326 9.72 16.17 16.75
CA TYR A 326 9.30 16.52 18.11
C TYR A 326 8.24 15.53 18.59
N LEU A 327 8.60 14.68 19.55
CA LEU A 327 7.72 13.64 20.09
C LEU A 327 7.09 12.77 18.99
N ARG A 328 7.84 12.49 17.91
CA ARG A 328 7.44 11.63 16.78
C ARG A 328 6.25 12.18 15.97
N ARG A 329 6.02 13.50 16.04
CA ARG A 329 4.99 14.17 15.25
C ARG A 329 5.54 14.50 13.87
N VAL A 330 4.87 14.01 12.82
CA VAL A 330 5.20 14.34 11.43
C VAL A 330 5.20 15.85 11.21
N PHE A 331 6.06 16.31 10.29
CA PHE A 331 6.27 17.73 9.96
C PHE A 331 6.71 18.60 11.13
N THR A 332 7.51 18.04 12.05
CA THR A 332 8.13 18.79 13.14
C THR A 332 9.60 18.44 13.31
N LEU A 333 10.35 19.31 14.00
CA LEU A 333 11.72 19.07 14.43
C LEU A 333 11.79 19.11 15.96
N ASP A 334 12.53 18.20 16.60
CA ASP A 334 12.84 18.29 18.02
C ASP A 334 13.77 19.50 18.26
N PRO A 335 13.31 20.55 18.97
CA PRO A 335 14.05 21.80 19.06
C PRO A 335 15.34 21.71 19.89
N TYR A 336 15.55 20.60 20.61
CA TYR A 336 16.73 20.39 21.44
C TYR A 336 17.77 19.46 20.81
N ARG A 337 17.33 18.56 19.94
CA ARG A 337 18.16 17.50 19.32
C ARG A 337 18.39 17.72 17.82
N TYR A 338 17.40 18.28 17.14
CA TYR A 338 17.39 18.51 15.71
C TYR A 338 16.88 19.94 15.39
N PRO A 339 17.45 21.00 16.00
CA PRO A 339 17.00 22.36 15.72
C PRO A 339 17.22 22.71 14.24
N LEU A 340 16.29 23.50 13.68
CA LEU A 340 16.20 23.78 12.24
C LEU A 340 17.49 24.35 11.64
N ASP A 341 18.10 25.32 12.31
CA ASP A 341 19.33 25.97 11.87
C ASP A 341 20.48 24.98 11.72
N VAL A 342 20.62 24.05 12.68
CA VAL A 342 21.67 23.02 12.65
C VAL A 342 21.33 21.92 11.62
N MET A 343 20.05 21.60 11.44
CA MET A 343 19.62 20.69 10.37
C MET A 343 19.92 21.24 8.98
N GLN A 344 19.65 22.53 8.74
CA GLN A 344 19.97 23.22 7.49
C GLN A 344 21.49 23.21 7.24
N GLU A 345 22.29 23.44 8.26
CA GLU A 345 23.75 23.41 8.16
C GLU A 345 24.29 21.98 7.90
N LEU A 346 23.71 20.95 8.52
CA LEU A 346 24.02 19.53 8.22
C LEU A 346 23.78 19.26 6.73
N VAL A 347 22.58 19.57 6.25
CA VAL A 347 22.15 19.27 4.88
C VAL A 347 22.97 20.06 3.86
N SER A 348 23.18 21.36 4.07
CA SER A 348 24.05 22.17 3.22
C SER A 348 25.47 21.59 3.15
N THR A 349 26.02 21.14 4.29
CA THR A 349 27.34 20.52 4.34
C THR A 349 27.39 19.20 3.55
N LEU A 350 26.32 18.42 3.56
CA LEU A 350 26.20 17.20 2.75
C LEU A 350 26.14 17.55 1.25
N HIS A 351 25.31 18.51 0.86
CA HIS A 351 25.16 18.95 -0.53
C HIS A 351 26.46 19.54 -1.10
N ASP A 352 27.21 20.34 -0.31
CA ASP A 352 28.53 20.86 -0.69
C ASP A 352 29.55 19.75 -1.00
N ARG A 353 29.32 18.55 -0.47
CA ARG A 353 30.13 17.36 -0.68
C ARG A 353 29.51 16.37 -1.66
N GLN A 354 28.45 16.77 -2.37
CA GLN A 354 27.69 15.93 -3.30
C GLN A 354 27.06 14.69 -2.63
N GLN A 355 26.76 14.78 -1.34
CA GLN A 355 26.00 13.77 -0.61
C GLN A 355 24.53 14.18 -0.53
N HIS A 356 23.65 13.23 -0.22
CA HIS A 356 22.20 13.42 -0.17
C HIS A 356 21.65 13.12 1.22
N TYR A 357 20.46 13.65 1.52
CA TYR A 357 19.79 13.50 2.80
C TYR A 357 18.34 13.03 2.64
N ILE A 358 17.98 12.00 3.41
CA ILE A 358 16.63 11.41 3.42
C ILE A 358 16.12 11.39 4.86
N VAL A 359 14.83 11.68 5.02
CA VAL A 359 14.13 11.47 6.29
C VAL A 359 12.92 10.57 6.12
N MET A 360 12.51 9.95 7.22
CA MET A 360 11.30 9.13 7.29
C MET A 360 10.05 9.98 7.59
N VAL A 361 8.90 9.67 6.99
CA VAL A 361 7.59 10.28 7.28
C VAL A 361 6.49 9.21 7.36
N ASP A 362 5.82 9.12 8.51
CA ASP A 362 4.66 8.24 8.69
C ASP A 362 3.40 8.87 8.08
N PRO A 363 2.39 8.09 7.65
CA PRO A 363 1.10 8.63 7.25
C PRO A 363 0.27 9.10 8.46
N ALA A 364 0.49 8.53 9.65
CA ALA A 364 -0.31 8.79 10.83
C ALA A 364 0.02 10.17 11.45
N VAL A 365 -0.99 11.03 11.59
CA VAL A 365 -0.84 12.38 12.13
C VAL A 365 -1.28 12.41 13.60
N ALA A 366 -0.43 12.96 14.48
CA ALA A 366 -0.71 13.07 15.90
C ALA A 366 -1.99 13.87 16.20
N TYR A 367 -2.90 13.31 16.99
CA TYR A 367 -4.21 13.89 17.27
C TYR A 367 -4.14 15.06 18.25
N ASN A 368 -4.71 16.21 17.87
CA ASN A 368 -4.98 17.37 18.73
C ASN A 368 -3.74 18.02 19.41
N ASN A 369 -2.57 17.94 18.77
CA ASN A 369 -1.33 18.58 19.24
C ASN A 369 -0.29 18.77 18.12
N ASN A 370 -0.72 18.90 16.86
CA ASN A 370 0.12 19.07 15.69
C ASN A 370 -0.55 20.04 14.72
N ASP A 371 0.21 20.94 14.10
CA ASP A 371 -0.33 21.90 13.13
C ASP A 371 -0.86 21.17 11.89
N ALA A 372 -0.16 20.12 11.44
CA ALA A 372 -0.63 19.22 10.39
C ALA A 372 -2.03 18.63 10.70
N TYR A 373 -2.30 18.31 11.98
CA TYR A 373 -3.63 17.85 12.38
C TYR A 373 -4.69 18.95 12.24
N PHE A 374 -4.40 20.17 12.68
CA PHE A 374 -5.39 21.26 12.61
C PHE A 374 -5.71 21.64 11.16
N GLU A 375 -4.70 21.70 10.29
CA GLU A 375 -4.88 21.95 8.86
C GLU A 375 -5.62 20.81 8.16
N GLY A 376 -5.30 19.55 8.50
CA GLY A 376 -6.01 18.40 7.95
C GLY A 376 -7.48 18.33 8.40
N VAL A 377 -7.79 18.77 9.62
CA VAL A 377 -9.19 18.90 10.08
C VAL A 377 -9.92 20.02 9.34
N GLU A 378 -9.26 21.15 9.08
CA GLU A 378 -9.85 22.25 8.31
C GLU A 378 -10.18 21.84 6.87
N GLN A 379 -9.33 21.00 6.26
CA GLN A 379 -9.50 20.48 4.90
C GLN A 379 -10.32 19.18 4.82
N ASP A 380 -10.73 18.63 5.96
CA ASP A 380 -11.55 17.42 6.09
C ASP A 380 -10.96 16.14 5.50
N VAL A 381 -9.62 15.99 5.52
CA VAL A 381 -8.87 14.95 4.78
C VAL A 381 -8.61 13.65 5.55
N PHE A 382 -9.11 13.52 6.78
CA PHE A 382 -8.84 12.33 7.62
C PHE A 382 -9.95 11.29 7.52
N LEU A 383 -9.58 10.02 7.61
CA LEU A 383 -10.51 8.89 7.69
C LEU A 383 -11.52 9.09 8.83
N LYS A 384 -12.78 8.75 8.56
CA LYS A 384 -13.90 8.85 9.50
C LYS A 384 -14.57 7.50 9.69
N ARG A 385 -15.21 7.35 10.85
CA ARG A 385 -16.18 6.28 11.12
C ARG A 385 -17.55 6.65 10.53
N ASP A 386 -18.44 5.66 10.41
CA ASP A 386 -19.81 5.83 9.89
C ASP A 386 -20.64 6.91 10.61
N ASN A 387 -20.31 7.21 11.87
CA ASN A 387 -20.96 8.27 12.64
C ASN A 387 -20.39 9.68 12.37
N GLY A 388 -19.46 9.81 11.42
CA GLY A 388 -18.78 11.06 11.04
C GLY A 388 -17.62 11.48 11.94
N THR A 389 -17.30 10.73 13.00
CA THR A 389 -16.15 11.03 13.87
C THR A 389 -14.85 10.53 13.24
N LEU A 390 -13.73 11.22 13.50
CA LEU A 390 -12.42 10.79 13.02
C LEU A 390 -12.08 9.38 13.50
N TYR A 391 -11.54 8.55 12.60
CA TYR A 391 -10.94 7.29 12.97
C TYR A 391 -9.63 7.58 13.72
N LYS A 392 -9.53 7.03 14.93
CA LYS A 392 -8.36 7.17 15.80
C LYS A 392 -7.68 5.83 15.97
N GLY A 393 -6.36 5.83 15.86
CA GLY A 393 -5.49 4.71 16.20
C GLY A 393 -4.36 5.14 17.13
N VAL A 394 -3.35 4.28 17.26
CA VAL A 394 -2.15 4.55 18.04
C VAL A 394 -0.92 4.17 17.22
N VAL A 395 0.00 5.12 17.07
CA VAL A 395 1.32 4.92 16.44
C VAL A 395 2.38 5.64 17.29
N TRP A 396 3.57 5.91 16.75
CA TRP A 396 4.70 6.50 17.46
C TRP A 396 4.42 7.79 18.27
N PRO A 397 3.63 8.77 17.80
CA PRO A 397 3.34 9.97 18.59
C PRO A 397 2.21 9.77 19.62
N GLY A 398 1.69 8.54 19.77
CA GLY A 398 0.51 8.23 20.59
C GLY A 398 -0.75 8.15 19.75
N VAL A 399 -1.82 8.80 20.20
CA VAL A 399 -3.10 8.81 19.48
C VAL A 399 -2.95 9.56 18.14
N THR A 400 -3.36 8.92 17.06
CA THR A 400 -3.23 9.44 15.69
C THR A 400 -4.53 9.38 14.91
N VAL A 401 -4.60 10.18 13.86
CA VAL A 401 -5.57 10.11 12.76
C VAL A 401 -4.83 9.81 11.46
N PHE A 402 -5.56 9.31 10.46
CA PHE A 402 -4.98 8.79 9.22
C PHE A 402 -5.58 9.56 8.04
N PRO A 403 -4.77 10.13 7.14
CA PRO A 403 -5.26 10.72 5.89
C PRO A 403 -6.05 9.70 5.07
N ASP A 404 -7.13 10.15 4.44
CA ASP A 404 -7.89 9.38 3.46
C ASP A 404 -7.31 9.62 2.07
N TRP A 405 -6.50 8.68 1.58
CA TRP A 405 -5.83 8.81 0.28
C TRP A 405 -6.79 8.77 -0.92
N PHE A 406 -8.07 8.43 -0.71
CA PHE A 406 -9.10 8.50 -1.73
C PHE A 406 -9.88 9.83 -1.71
N ASP A 407 -9.72 10.66 -0.67
CA ASP A 407 -10.26 12.02 -0.70
C ASP A 407 -9.42 12.89 -1.65
N PRO A 408 -10.04 13.56 -2.64
CA PRO A 408 -9.31 14.36 -3.64
C PRO A 408 -8.55 15.55 -3.04
N SER A 409 -8.88 15.98 -1.82
CA SER A 409 -8.22 17.09 -1.12
C SER A 409 -6.97 16.64 -0.36
N THR A 410 -6.83 15.34 -0.06
CA THR A 410 -5.70 14.81 0.71
C THR A 410 -4.37 15.04 0.02
N GLN A 411 -4.30 14.91 -1.30
CA GLN A 411 -3.07 15.13 -2.05
C GLN A 411 -2.59 16.58 -1.94
N ASP A 412 -3.50 17.56 -2.01
CA ASP A 412 -3.16 18.99 -1.88
C ASP A 412 -2.73 19.34 -0.45
N TYR A 413 -3.44 18.81 0.55
CA TYR A 413 -3.05 18.92 1.96
C TYR A 413 -1.63 18.37 2.18
N TRP A 414 -1.37 17.14 1.72
CA TRP A 414 -0.09 16.47 1.92
C TRP A 414 1.03 17.22 1.18
N ASN A 415 0.82 17.60 -0.08
CA ASN A 415 1.76 18.44 -0.82
C ASN A 415 2.05 19.77 -0.11
N GLY A 416 1.05 20.38 0.51
CA GLY A 416 1.21 21.59 1.33
C GLY A 416 2.10 21.36 2.55
N GLN A 417 1.89 20.27 3.30
CA GLN A 417 2.76 19.91 4.43
C GLN A 417 4.20 19.72 3.98
N PHE A 418 4.40 18.98 2.88
CA PHE A 418 5.72 18.73 2.30
C PHE A 418 6.39 20.01 1.82
N GLY A 419 5.68 20.82 1.04
CA GLY A 419 6.20 22.07 0.48
C GLY A 419 6.55 23.10 1.54
N SER A 420 5.89 23.09 2.70
CA SER A 420 6.21 23.97 3.83
C SER A 420 7.39 23.45 4.64
N PHE A 421 7.35 22.18 5.05
CA PHE A 421 8.33 21.63 6.00
C PHE A 421 9.69 21.31 5.34
N PHE A 422 9.68 20.91 4.07
CA PHE A 422 10.87 20.55 3.30
C PHE A 422 11.24 21.62 2.26
N ASP A 423 10.78 22.86 2.44
CA ASP A 423 11.21 23.98 1.62
C ASP A 423 12.74 24.16 1.68
N ALA A 424 13.38 24.40 0.54
CA ALA A 424 14.82 24.45 0.45
C ALA A 424 15.43 25.67 1.17
N ASP A 425 14.68 26.77 1.27
CA ASP A 425 15.17 28.04 1.84
C ASP A 425 14.78 28.18 3.32
N THR A 426 13.59 27.70 3.69
CA THR A 426 12.97 27.92 5.00
C THR A 426 12.77 26.66 5.83
N GLY A 427 12.84 25.48 5.21
CA GLY A 427 12.66 24.17 5.84
C GLY A 427 13.93 23.32 5.82
N VAL A 428 13.75 21.99 5.81
CA VAL A 428 14.85 21.01 5.68
C VAL A 428 14.94 20.54 4.22
N ASN A 429 16.00 20.93 3.53
CA ASN A 429 16.20 20.64 2.09
C ASN A 429 16.55 19.16 1.80
N ILE A 430 15.59 18.24 1.93
CA ILE A 430 15.81 16.80 1.68
C ILE A 430 15.84 16.46 0.18
N ASP A 431 16.47 15.33 -0.17
CA ASP A 431 16.63 14.88 -1.57
C ASP A 431 15.63 13.80 -1.99
N ALA A 432 15.13 13.03 -1.02
CA ALA A 432 14.05 12.07 -1.18
C ALA A 432 13.44 11.72 0.18
N LEU A 433 12.42 10.86 0.16
CA LEU A 433 11.63 10.49 1.32
C LEU A 433 11.55 8.99 1.51
N TRP A 434 11.50 8.60 2.76
CA TRP A 434 11.10 7.27 3.19
C TRP A 434 9.71 7.36 3.81
N ILE A 435 8.72 6.73 3.19
CA ILE A 435 7.39 6.56 3.77
C ILE A 435 7.33 5.21 4.48
N ASP A 436 6.88 5.18 5.73
CA ASP A 436 6.83 3.97 6.57
C ASP A 436 5.46 3.83 7.25
N MET A 437 5.19 2.67 7.86
CA MET A 437 4.00 2.41 8.69
C MET A 437 2.67 2.54 7.92
N ASN A 438 2.68 2.26 6.62
CA ASN A 438 1.66 2.67 5.64
C ASN A 438 0.77 1.54 5.10
N GLU A 439 0.69 0.42 5.81
CA GLU A 439 -0.27 -0.64 5.51
C GLU A 439 -1.76 -0.23 5.62
N ALA A 440 -2.25 0.57 6.59
CA ALA A 440 -1.60 1.36 7.66
C ALA A 440 -1.40 0.62 8.99
N ALA A 441 -0.21 0.74 9.58
CA ALA A 441 0.08 0.19 10.89
C ALA A 441 -0.74 0.87 11.99
N ASN A 442 -1.17 0.07 12.97
CA ASN A 442 -1.88 0.56 14.16
C ASN A 442 -1.55 -0.33 15.36
N PHE A 443 -0.94 0.26 16.39
CA PHE A 443 -0.60 -0.45 17.63
C PHE A 443 -1.83 -0.80 18.48
N CYS A 444 -2.96 -0.18 18.18
CA CYS A 444 -4.24 -0.45 18.81
C CYS A 444 -5.03 -1.47 17.98
N ASN A 445 -5.20 -2.68 18.53
CA ASN A 445 -5.90 -3.76 17.84
C ASN A 445 -7.32 -3.36 17.44
N TYR A 446 -7.69 -3.61 16.18
CA TYR A 446 -9.04 -3.35 15.66
C TYR A 446 -10.11 -4.05 16.54
N PRO A 447 -11.23 -3.38 16.91
CA PRO A 447 -11.74 -2.11 16.38
C PRO A 447 -11.16 -0.83 17.01
N CYS A 448 -10.09 -0.96 17.81
CA CYS A 448 -9.45 0.11 18.57
C CYS A 448 -10.46 0.92 19.38
N ALA A 449 -11.05 0.28 20.40
CA ALA A 449 -12.15 0.86 21.16
C ALA A 449 -11.75 2.04 22.06
N ASN A 450 -10.49 2.09 22.52
CA ASN A 450 -9.96 3.15 23.40
C ASN A 450 -8.49 3.44 23.09
N PRO A 451 -8.20 4.17 22.00
CA PRO A 451 -6.83 4.51 21.60
C PRO A 451 -6.09 5.34 22.66
N GLU A 452 -6.80 6.18 23.41
CA GLU A 452 -6.20 6.97 24.49
C GLU A 452 -5.57 6.08 25.57
N ALA A 453 -6.30 5.07 26.05
CA ALA A 453 -5.79 4.14 27.06
C ALA A 453 -4.65 3.24 26.53
N GLU A 454 -4.74 2.82 25.26
CA GLU A 454 -3.68 2.03 24.63
C GLU A 454 -2.39 2.84 24.49
N ALA A 455 -2.49 4.09 24.03
CA ALA A 455 -1.34 4.99 23.95
C ALA A 455 -0.70 5.19 25.33
N GLU A 456 -1.49 5.45 26.37
CA GLU A 456 -0.99 5.58 27.75
C GLU A 456 -0.23 4.34 28.23
N ALA A 457 -0.76 3.14 27.95
CA ALA A 457 -0.10 1.88 28.27
C ALA A 457 1.25 1.72 27.56
N MET A 458 1.39 2.28 26.36
CA MET A 458 2.62 2.31 25.57
C MET A 458 3.60 3.44 25.97
N GLY A 459 3.24 4.28 26.94
CA GLY A 459 4.10 5.36 27.44
C GLY A 459 3.99 6.69 26.69
N ASN A 460 2.88 6.90 25.97
CA ASN A 460 2.45 8.08 25.20
C ASN A 460 3.26 9.41 25.36
N PRO A 461 4.08 9.79 24.37
CA PRO A 461 4.82 8.96 23.41
C PRO A 461 6.17 8.49 23.98
N PRO A 462 6.86 7.52 23.35
CA PRO A 462 8.18 7.08 23.79
C PRO A 462 9.13 8.25 24.04
N ARG A 463 9.79 8.24 25.22
CA ARG A 463 10.65 9.36 25.63
C ARG A 463 11.85 9.49 24.68
N PRO A 464 12.14 10.71 24.17
CA PRO A 464 13.31 10.90 23.33
C PRO A 464 14.61 10.70 24.12
N PRO A 465 15.72 10.34 23.46
CA PRO A 465 17.05 10.19 24.09
C PRO A 465 17.46 11.43 24.91
N PRO A 466 18.30 11.34 25.95
CA PRO A 466 18.71 12.51 26.73
C PRO A 466 19.35 13.62 25.86
N ILE A 467 19.12 14.90 26.16
CA ILE A 467 19.74 16.02 25.43
C ILE A 467 21.27 15.96 25.57
N ARG A 468 22.01 16.19 24.48
CA ARG A 468 23.49 16.29 24.52
C ARG A 468 23.91 17.55 25.25
N LEU A 469 24.69 17.36 26.32
CA LEU A 469 25.23 18.45 27.14
C LEU A 469 26.55 19.03 26.57
N GLY A 470 27.11 18.39 25.54
CA GLY A 470 28.32 18.81 24.83
C GLY A 470 29.04 17.60 24.22
N SER A 471 30.03 17.84 23.35
CA SER A 471 30.97 16.82 22.89
C SER A 471 32.40 17.27 23.18
N PRO A 472 33.28 16.41 23.73
CA PRO A 472 34.68 16.76 23.95
C PRO A 472 35.50 16.78 22.65
N ARG A 473 34.92 16.39 21.51
CA ARG A 473 35.61 16.23 20.23
C ARG A 473 34.92 17.03 19.14
N GLN A 474 35.72 17.70 18.31
CA GLN A 474 35.25 18.28 17.07
C GLN A 474 34.84 17.19 16.08
N ILE A 475 33.83 17.46 15.28
CA ILE A 475 33.33 16.62 14.20
C ILE A 475 34.08 16.99 12.91
N PRO A 476 35.00 16.14 12.42
CA PRO A 476 35.81 16.46 11.25
C PRO A 476 34.97 16.78 10.00
N GLY A 477 35.41 17.78 9.24
CA GLY A 477 34.75 18.24 8.02
C GLY A 477 33.61 19.23 8.26
N PHE A 478 32.98 19.24 9.44
CA PHE A 478 31.91 20.17 9.74
C PHE A 478 32.46 21.53 10.21
N PRO A 479 31.78 22.65 9.89
CA PRO A 479 32.25 23.99 10.22
C PRO A 479 32.16 24.27 11.74
N GLN A 480 32.64 25.44 12.19
CA GLN A 480 32.83 25.74 13.61
C GLN A 480 31.51 26.02 14.34
N ASP A 481 30.57 26.67 13.65
CA ASP A 481 29.19 26.94 14.03
C ASP A 481 28.37 25.66 14.19
N PHE A 482 28.61 24.64 13.36
CA PHE A 482 28.03 23.31 13.53
C PHE A 482 28.53 22.54 14.77
N GLN A 483 29.63 22.93 15.42
CA GLN A 483 30.19 22.08 16.47
C GLN A 483 29.30 22.05 17.72
N PRO A 484 29.15 20.89 18.39
CA PRO A 484 28.31 20.76 19.58
C PRO A 484 28.75 21.71 20.69
N VAL A 485 27.88 22.65 21.05
CA VAL A 485 28.13 23.61 22.13
C VAL A 485 27.91 22.95 23.49
N CYS A 486 28.85 23.09 24.42
CA CYS A 486 28.68 22.65 25.79
C CYS A 486 27.54 23.45 26.46
N LYS A 487 26.44 22.77 26.80
CA LYS A 487 25.34 23.32 27.60
C LYS A 487 25.48 22.82 29.03
N THR A 488 25.56 23.75 29.99
CA THR A 488 25.51 23.40 31.42
C THR A 488 24.06 23.21 31.83
N GLU A 489 23.73 22.04 32.39
CA GLU A 489 22.45 21.79 33.02
C GLU A 489 22.45 22.35 34.45
N VAL A 490 21.50 23.23 34.77
CA VAL A 490 21.27 23.71 36.15
C VAL A 490 20.01 23.04 36.66
N THR A 491 20.17 21.98 37.46
CA THR A 491 19.02 21.29 38.08
C THR A 491 18.64 21.99 39.40
N PHE A 492 17.39 22.44 39.52
CA PHE A 492 16.81 22.89 40.79
C PHE A 492 15.63 21.99 41.18
N ARG A 493 15.56 21.59 42.47
CA ARG A 493 14.38 20.93 43.03
C ARG A 493 13.43 22.00 43.57
N VAL A 494 12.25 22.09 42.99
CA VAL A 494 11.16 22.93 43.51
C VAL A 494 10.18 22.04 44.26
N ASN A 495 9.96 22.34 45.54
CA ASN A 495 8.91 21.72 46.33
C ASN A 495 7.86 22.80 46.58
N ALA A 496 6.68 22.69 45.96
CA ALA A 496 5.63 23.70 46.04
C ALA A 496 4.30 23.03 46.37
N SER A 497 3.51 23.67 47.24
CA SER A 497 2.17 23.24 47.65
C SER A 497 1.18 24.37 47.42
N THR A 498 0.02 24.05 46.84
CA THR A 498 -1.04 25.00 46.47
C THR A 498 -2.41 24.53 46.98
N PHE A 499 -3.40 25.41 47.02
CA PHE A 499 -4.78 25.09 47.40
C PHE A 499 -5.61 24.64 46.18
N TYR A 500 -6.79 24.04 46.43
CA TYR A 500 -7.70 23.61 45.36
C TYR A 500 -8.15 24.82 44.51
N GLY A 501 -7.81 24.80 43.22
CA GLY A 501 -8.16 25.85 42.26
C GLY A 501 -7.03 26.82 41.89
N GLU A 502 -5.82 26.66 42.44
CA GLU A 502 -4.67 27.53 42.12
C GLU A 502 -3.61 26.80 41.28
N ASN A 503 -3.12 27.48 40.23
CA ASN A 503 -2.05 26.97 39.37
C ASN A 503 -0.67 27.37 39.90
N ILE A 504 0.28 26.43 39.86
CA ILE A 504 1.69 26.73 40.07
C ILE A 504 2.32 26.99 38.72
N VAL A 505 2.82 28.21 38.51
CA VAL A 505 3.54 28.58 37.29
C VAL A 505 5.03 28.68 37.61
N LEU A 506 5.82 27.81 37.00
CA LEU A 506 7.27 27.85 37.00
C LEU A 506 7.72 28.45 35.68
N ILE A 507 8.31 29.65 35.73
CA ILE A 507 8.90 30.30 34.55
C ILE A 507 10.41 30.22 34.74
N GLY A 508 11.05 29.47 33.86
CA GLY A 508 12.50 29.27 33.79
C GLY A 508 13.06 29.80 32.49
#